data_AF-A0A949SL45-F1
#
_entry.id   AF-A0A949SL45-F1
#
_cell.length_a   1.000
_cell.length_b   1.000
_cell.length_c   1.000
_cell.angle_alpha   90.00
_cell.angle_beta   90.00
_cell.angle_gamma   90.00
#
_symmetry.space_group_name_H-M   'P 1'
#
loop_
_entity.id
_entity.type
_entity.pdbx_description
1 polymer ?
#
loop_
_entity_poly.entity_id
_entity_poly.type
_entity_poly.pdbx_seq_one_letter_code
_entity_poly.pdbx_strand_id
1 'polypeptide(L)'
;MIPTLPRNAHVRRAACAALVWAGAAAFQGLSQEAAGPETLRRAFLQQVITDSQLLAEQYERALAKLEGELALAADYEEARRVKQRREEIRAVYATLGDASTITLPLLPERARLSGAAEARGEEITGWRSAGSLAEWSAVRVQPGTYHLDLEALLGDLPGAAAMPLASRIQPQDRAGFVFHEPSLLAGAQENRRAFEVVRPTVEGQWTAMRIGPLTFTRSPVTLRLAPAAGYPANVISFRRLRLVPAESGVIQAPPVPEADPFAAAGEALRKSLTSAQKPVLEAYAARLQALAKDAPALKDAVAAELARLDQLQTALAERGEEALLKRLERQMGGVAGFENIEDARLVQPEKASGDRFTIEHAGGRTDIRLLWVNCAPAEDKNGRFKAFASHFRIDVSDIPALARSAREFTVGYLEGRKLRVLLRPGKEAGGSRAALVFLPEVGLYQNILVEQGLAAVEMPAAGARLSITERGLHAALVQFEETARRLKNGAWAIAGEDRKEEKK
;
A
#
# COMPACT_ATOMS: atom_id res chain seq x y z
N MET A 1 -23.91 -35.10 79.53
CA MET A 1 -23.64 -33.93 80.39
C MET A 1 -22.84 -32.93 79.57
N ILE A 2 -23.39 -31.74 79.43
CA ILE A 2 -22.88 -30.62 78.64
C ILE A 2 -21.78 -29.91 79.44
N PRO A 3 -20.64 -29.52 78.83
CA PRO A 3 -19.91 -28.36 79.29
C PRO A 3 -20.03 -27.24 78.27
N THR A 4 -20.77 -26.24 78.73
CA THR A 4 -20.91 -24.84 78.33
C THR A 4 -19.63 -24.18 77.80
N LEU A 5 -19.76 -23.51 76.66
CA LEU A 5 -18.90 -22.41 76.21
C LEU A 5 -18.91 -21.24 77.23
N PRO A 6 -17.78 -20.59 77.51
CA PRO A 6 -17.78 -19.21 77.96
C PRO A 6 -17.78 -18.25 76.76
N ARG A 7 -18.78 -17.36 76.78
CA ARG A 7 -18.94 -16.14 75.99
C ARG A 7 -17.71 -15.24 76.14
N ASN A 8 -17.05 -14.91 75.04
CA ASN A 8 -16.19 -13.71 74.94
C ASN A 8 -16.70 -12.80 73.83
N ALA A 9 -17.67 -11.95 74.18
CA ALA A 9 -18.25 -10.93 73.32
C ALA A 9 -17.27 -9.78 72.98
N HIS A 10 -16.06 -9.78 73.54
CA HIS A 10 -15.02 -8.78 73.25
C HIS A 10 -14.14 -9.13 72.03
N VAL A 11 -14.08 -10.41 71.62
CA VAL A 11 -13.28 -10.81 70.45
C VAL A 11 -13.99 -10.48 69.12
N ARG A 12 -15.33 -10.40 69.12
CA ARG A 12 -16.10 -10.05 67.91
C ARG A 12 -16.15 -8.56 67.59
N ARG A 13 -15.95 -7.67 68.56
CA ARG A 13 -15.88 -6.22 68.31
C ARG A 13 -14.50 -5.76 67.78
N ALA A 14 -13.42 -6.44 68.16
CA ALA A 14 -12.09 -6.17 67.61
C ALA A 14 -11.95 -6.67 66.15
N ALA A 15 -12.57 -7.80 65.80
CA ALA A 15 -12.56 -8.32 64.44
C ALA A 15 -13.37 -7.45 63.44
N CYS A 16 -14.47 -6.83 63.89
CA CYS A 16 -15.24 -5.91 63.02
C CYS A 16 -14.58 -4.52 62.88
N ALA A 17 -13.85 -4.04 63.90
CA ALA A 17 -13.09 -2.79 63.77
C ALA A 17 -11.85 -2.95 62.85
N ALA A 18 -11.19 -4.12 62.88
CA ALA A 18 -10.07 -4.42 61.99
C ALA A 18 -10.50 -4.60 60.52
N LEU A 19 -11.72 -5.09 60.25
CA LEU A 19 -12.25 -5.21 58.89
C LEU A 19 -12.79 -3.90 58.31
N VAL A 20 -13.23 -2.95 59.16
CA VAL A 20 -13.68 -1.62 58.69
C VAL A 20 -12.50 -0.67 58.48
N TRP A 21 -11.39 -0.82 59.22
CA TRP A 21 -10.15 -0.05 58.96
C TRP A 21 -9.28 -0.63 57.84
N ALA A 22 -9.29 -1.96 57.62
CA ALA A 22 -8.65 -2.56 56.44
C ALA A 22 -9.41 -2.26 55.13
N GLY A 23 -10.72 -1.99 55.21
CA GLY A 23 -11.52 -1.54 54.06
C GLY A 23 -11.35 -0.06 53.70
N ALA A 24 -10.94 0.80 54.64
CA ALA A 24 -10.73 2.23 54.40
C ALA A 24 -9.29 2.56 53.94
N ALA A 25 -8.29 1.75 54.28
CA ALA A 25 -6.92 1.92 53.78
C ALA A 25 -6.69 1.33 52.38
N ALA A 26 -7.61 0.49 51.88
CA ALA A 26 -7.60 -0.02 50.51
C ALA A 26 -8.29 0.93 49.49
N PHE A 27 -8.82 2.07 49.94
CA PHE A 27 -9.61 2.99 49.09
C PHE A 27 -9.02 4.40 48.96
N GLN A 28 -7.79 4.65 49.42
CA GLN A 28 -7.09 5.95 49.27
C GLN A 28 -5.82 5.90 48.41
N GLY A 29 -5.57 4.79 47.68
CA GLY A 29 -4.43 4.66 46.76
C GLY A 29 -4.79 4.55 45.28
N LEU A 30 -6.08 4.47 44.93
CA LEU A 30 -6.54 4.36 43.54
C LEU A 30 -7.07 5.72 43.05
N SER A 31 -6.20 6.72 43.10
CA SER A 31 -6.17 7.73 42.04
C SER A 31 -5.07 7.33 41.07
N GLN A 32 -5.16 6.11 40.53
CA GLN A 32 -4.69 5.88 39.18
C GLN A 32 -5.56 6.78 38.32
N GLU A 33 -4.96 7.86 37.81
CA GLU A 33 -5.43 8.46 36.56
C GLU A 33 -5.28 7.34 35.51
N ALA A 34 -6.29 6.47 35.43
CA ALA A 34 -6.44 5.51 34.37
C ALA A 34 -6.51 6.37 33.11
N ALA A 35 -5.42 6.34 32.34
CA ALA A 35 -5.34 7.00 31.06
C ALA A 35 -6.66 6.67 30.32
N GLY A 36 -7.50 7.68 30.09
CA GLY A 36 -8.87 7.47 29.63
C GLY A 36 -8.90 6.62 28.36
N PRO A 37 -10.02 5.96 28.01
CA PRO A 37 -10.12 5.09 26.83
C PRO A 37 -9.63 5.76 25.53
N GLU A 38 -9.74 7.08 25.44
CA GLU A 38 -9.14 7.94 24.40
C GLU A 38 -7.60 7.79 24.27
N THR A 39 -6.87 7.78 25.38
CA THR A 39 -5.40 7.67 25.41
C THR A 39 -4.92 6.27 25.07
N LEU A 40 -5.61 5.23 25.56
CA LEU A 40 -5.36 3.83 25.18
C LEU A 40 -5.70 3.59 23.70
N ARG A 41 -6.77 4.21 23.19
CA ARG A 41 -7.13 4.16 21.78
C ARG A 41 -6.09 4.88 20.90
N ARG A 42 -5.58 6.04 21.33
CA ARG A 42 -4.50 6.75 20.62
C ARG A 42 -3.20 5.95 20.64
N ALA A 43 -2.83 5.36 21.77
CA ALA A 43 -1.65 4.51 21.87
C ALA A 43 -1.77 3.25 21.00
N PHE A 44 -2.95 2.61 20.98
CA PHE A 44 -3.22 1.47 20.11
C PHE A 44 -3.19 1.85 18.63
N LEU A 45 -3.80 2.98 18.24
CA LEU A 45 -3.75 3.46 16.86
C LEU A 45 -2.32 3.81 16.44
N GLN A 46 -1.54 4.47 17.30
CA GLN A 46 -0.13 4.72 17.06
C GLN A 46 0.65 3.41 16.88
N GLN A 47 0.38 2.39 17.70
CA GLN A 47 1.03 1.10 17.60
C GLN A 47 0.65 0.33 16.32
N VAL A 48 -0.62 0.33 15.94
CA VAL A 48 -1.10 -0.27 14.67
C VAL A 48 -0.52 0.46 13.47
N ILE A 49 -0.43 1.79 13.54
CA ILE A 49 0.20 2.61 12.49
C ILE A 49 1.70 2.26 12.38
N THR A 50 2.39 2.13 13.51
CA THR A 50 3.82 1.76 13.55
C THR A 50 4.08 0.36 12.99
N ASP A 51 3.25 -0.62 13.35
CA ASP A 51 3.36 -2.00 12.84
C ASP A 51 3.01 -2.06 11.35
N SER A 52 2.08 -1.22 10.87
CA SER A 52 1.72 -1.12 9.45
C SER A 52 2.79 -0.43 8.59
N GLN A 53 3.56 0.51 9.17
CA GLN A 53 4.64 1.23 8.49
C GLN A 53 5.84 0.34 8.16
N LEU A 54 6.26 -0.54 9.07
CA LEU A 54 7.37 -1.48 8.79
C LEU A 54 6.98 -2.48 7.68
N LEU A 55 5.72 -2.92 7.67
CA LEU A 55 5.20 -3.72 6.58
C LEU A 55 5.24 -2.91 5.28
N ALA A 56 4.78 -1.66 5.30
CA ALA A 56 4.77 -0.79 4.13
C ALA A 56 6.18 -0.53 3.57
N GLU A 57 7.18 -0.26 4.41
CA GLU A 57 8.57 -0.08 3.97
C GLU A 57 9.17 -1.35 3.36
N GLN A 58 8.90 -2.51 3.96
CA GLN A 58 9.32 -3.79 3.40
C GLN A 58 8.63 -4.08 2.06
N TYR A 59 7.35 -3.74 1.95
CA TYR A 59 6.60 -3.81 0.70
C TYR A 59 7.14 -2.82 -0.34
N GLU A 60 7.47 -1.58 0.02
CA GLU A 60 8.08 -0.60 -0.88
C GLU A 60 9.44 -1.07 -1.40
N ARG A 61 10.28 -1.66 -0.54
CA ARG A 61 11.56 -2.25 -0.96
C ARG A 61 11.38 -3.44 -1.89
N ALA A 62 10.42 -4.31 -1.60
CA ALA A 62 10.09 -5.45 -2.46
C ALA A 62 9.56 -4.98 -3.83
N LEU A 63 8.71 -3.95 -3.85
CA LEU A 63 8.19 -3.35 -5.08
C LEU A 63 9.31 -2.63 -5.86
N ALA A 64 10.24 -1.93 -5.20
CA ALA A 64 11.38 -1.31 -5.87
C ALA A 64 12.34 -2.35 -6.50
N LYS A 65 12.57 -3.47 -5.81
CA LYS A 65 13.37 -4.57 -6.36
C LYS A 65 12.68 -5.20 -7.57
N LEU A 66 11.36 -5.44 -7.47
CA LEU A 66 10.56 -6.02 -8.54
C LEU A 66 10.44 -5.07 -9.74
N GLU A 67 10.35 -3.76 -9.52
CA GLU A 67 10.46 -2.74 -10.58
C GLU A 67 11.81 -2.84 -11.32
N GLY A 68 12.92 -2.99 -10.59
CA GLY A 68 14.24 -3.16 -11.20
C GLY A 68 14.38 -4.45 -12.01
N GLU A 69 13.87 -5.57 -11.49
CA GLU A 69 13.87 -6.86 -12.19
C GLU A 69 13.02 -6.82 -13.47
N LEU A 70 11.84 -6.19 -13.42
CA LEU A 70 10.97 -6.01 -14.60
C LEU A 70 11.55 -5.04 -15.63
N ALA A 71 12.23 -3.98 -15.18
CA ALA A 71 12.92 -3.05 -16.07
C ALA A 71 14.09 -3.73 -16.80
N LEU A 72 14.81 -4.63 -16.14
CA LEU A 72 15.87 -5.46 -16.75
C LEU A 72 15.31 -6.50 -17.72
N ALA A 73 14.09 -7.00 -17.47
CA ALA A 73 13.38 -7.92 -18.34
C ALA A 73 12.67 -7.24 -19.54
N ALA A 74 12.75 -5.90 -19.64
CA ALA A 74 12.03 -5.08 -20.63
C ALA A 74 10.49 -5.14 -20.54
N ASP A 75 9.94 -5.55 -19.39
CA ASP A 75 8.50 -5.60 -19.12
C ASP A 75 8.01 -4.28 -18.50
N TYR A 76 7.97 -3.25 -19.34
CA TYR A 76 7.72 -1.86 -18.92
C TYR A 76 6.30 -1.58 -18.40
N GLU A 77 5.29 -2.37 -18.80
CA GLU A 77 3.91 -2.19 -18.32
C GLU A 77 3.74 -2.60 -16.86
N GLU A 78 4.38 -3.70 -16.46
CA GLU A 78 4.32 -4.20 -15.09
C GLU A 78 5.15 -3.33 -14.15
N ALA A 79 6.32 -2.88 -14.61
CA ALA A 79 7.16 -1.93 -13.87
C ALA A 79 6.41 -0.61 -13.55
N ARG A 80 5.62 -0.09 -14.51
CA ARG A 80 4.82 1.12 -14.30
C ARG A 80 3.71 0.93 -13.27
N ARG A 81 3.03 -0.22 -13.27
CA ARG A 81 1.99 -0.53 -12.27
C ARG A 81 2.59 -0.66 -10.87
N VAL A 82 3.77 -1.27 -10.77
CA VAL A 82 4.52 -1.41 -9.52
C VAL A 82 4.97 -0.03 -9.00
N LYS A 83 5.38 0.86 -9.90
CA LYS A 83 5.69 2.26 -9.58
C LYS A 83 4.48 3.04 -9.10
N GLN A 84 3.35 2.99 -9.81
CA GLN A 84 2.09 3.64 -9.39
C GLN A 84 1.66 3.15 -8.01
N ARG A 85 1.73 1.85 -7.77
CA ARG A 85 1.39 1.26 -6.47
C ARG A 85 2.34 1.69 -5.37
N ARG A 86 3.64 1.85 -5.66
CA ARG A 86 4.61 2.43 -4.73
C ARG A 86 4.31 3.89 -4.43
N GLU A 87 3.96 4.68 -5.43
CA GLU A 87 3.59 6.09 -5.28
C GLU A 87 2.28 6.27 -4.49
N GLU A 88 1.29 5.40 -4.69
CA GLU A 88 0.04 5.36 -3.92
C GLU A 88 0.30 5.04 -2.45
N ILE A 89 1.11 4.01 -2.17
CA ILE A 89 1.51 3.66 -0.80
C ILE A 89 2.25 4.84 -0.16
N ARG A 90 3.22 5.41 -0.88
CA ARG A 90 4.00 6.56 -0.40
C ARG A 90 3.13 7.78 -0.13
N ALA A 91 2.13 8.05 -0.98
CA ALA A 91 1.19 9.15 -0.79
C ALA A 91 0.31 8.95 0.45
N VAL A 92 -0.16 7.72 0.70
CA VAL A 92 -0.91 7.37 1.92
C VAL A 92 -0.06 7.64 3.17
N TYR A 93 1.22 7.22 3.17
CA TYR A 93 2.11 7.44 4.31
C TYR A 93 2.66 8.87 4.41
N ALA A 94 2.76 9.62 3.31
CA ALA A 94 3.14 11.04 3.31
C ALA A 94 2.07 11.93 4.00
N THR A 95 0.79 11.56 3.89
CA THR A 95 -0.29 12.27 4.60
C THR A 95 -0.29 12.05 6.12
N LEU A 96 0.47 11.07 6.61
CA LEU A 96 0.58 10.70 8.04
C LEU A 96 1.75 11.38 8.77
N GLY A 97 2.53 12.23 8.08
CA GLY A 97 3.67 12.96 8.65
C GLY A 97 4.92 12.10 8.82
N ASP A 98 6.10 12.73 8.65
CA ASP A 98 7.41 12.10 8.77
C ASP A 98 7.59 11.40 10.14
N ALA A 99 7.49 10.07 10.13
CA ALA A 99 7.78 9.21 11.28
C ALA A 99 9.25 8.74 11.31
N SER A 100 10.17 9.44 10.65
CA SER A 100 11.58 9.04 10.54
C SER A 100 12.41 9.24 11.82
N THR A 101 11.80 9.56 12.96
CA THR A 101 12.45 9.56 14.28
C THR A 101 11.54 8.98 15.36
N ILE A 102 11.13 7.72 15.19
CA ILE A 102 10.49 6.97 16.28
C ILE A 102 11.56 6.68 17.35
N THR A 103 11.66 7.58 18.33
CA THR A 103 12.42 7.33 19.56
C THR A 103 11.64 6.36 20.43
N LEU A 104 12.24 5.25 20.86
CA LEU A 104 11.59 4.27 21.74
C LEU A 104 11.84 4.64 23.22
N PRO A 105 10.83 5.13 23.97
CA PRO A 105 11.02 5.49 25.37
C PRO A 105 11.16 4.25 26.27
N LEU A 106 12.18 4.25 27.12
CA LEU A 106 12.38 3.27 28.19
C LEU A 106 11.76 3.81 29.49
N LEU A 107 10.45 3.66 29.62
CA LEU A 107 9.69 4.21 30.75
C LEU A 107 10.16 3.61 32.09
N PRO A 108 10.46 4.44 33.11
CA PRO A 108 10.83 3.99 34.46
C PRO A 108 9.82 3.06 35.11
N GLU A 109 8.52 3.30 34.91
CA GLU A 109 7.43 2.48 35.48
C GLU A 109 7.41 1.05 34.93
N ARG A 110 7.96 0.84 33.73
CA ARG A 110 8.06 -0.49 33.10
C ARG A 110 9.36 -1.21 33.45
N ALA A 111 10.27 -0.55 34.16
CA ALA A 111 11.50 -1.16 34.61
C ALA A 111 11.25 -2.04 35.83
N ARG A 112 11.71 -3.29 35.77
CA ARG A 112 11.88 -4.13 36.95
C ARG A 112 13.11 -3.62 37.72
N LEU A 113 12.86 -2.99 38.86
CA LEU A 113 13.90 -2.47 39.73
C LEU A 113 14.32 -3.50 40.78
N SER A 114 15.59 -3.50 41.16
CA SER A 114 16.10 -4.32 42.26
C SER A 114 17.19 -3.58 43.05
N GLY A 115 17.44 -4.02 44.28
CA GLY A 115 18.40 -3.38 45.19
C GLY A 115 17.82 -2.11 45.81
N ALA A 116 18.57 -1.01 45.75
CA ALA A 116 18.15 0.29 46.28
C ALA A 116 17.53 1.22 45.22
N ALA A 117 17.41 0.77 43.97
CA ALA A 117 16.88 1.59 42.87
C ALA A 117 15.36 1.77 43.01
N GLU A 118 14.89 3.00 42.84
CA GLU A 118 13.47 3.38 42.95
C GLU A 118 13.05 4.23 41.75
N ALA A 119 11.86 4.00 41.21
CA ALA A 119 11.22 4.86 40.21
C ALA A 119 10.38 5.92 40.93
N ARG A 120 10.59 7.19 40.57
CA ARG A 120 9.80 8.33 41.05
C ARG A 120 9.32 9.12 39.83
N GLY A 121 8.11 8.78 39.36
CA GLY A 121 7.56 9.31 38.10
C GLY A 121 8.47 8.97 36.92
N GLU A 122 8.96 10.01 36.23
CA GLU A 122 9.84 9.92 35.06
C GLU A 122 11.33 9.70 35.40
N GLU A 123 11.68 9.50 36.68
CA GLU A 123 13.06 9.39 37.14
C GLU A 123 13.37 8.03 37.79
N ILE A 124 14.56 7.48 37.53
CA ILE A 124 15.10 6.33 38.25
C ILE A 124 16.25 6.79 39.15
N THR A 125 16.07 6.61 40.45
CA THR A 125 16.97 7.10 41.51
C THR A 125 17.43 5.95 42.42
N GLY A 126 18.25 6.23 43.44
CA GLY A 126 18.57 5.23 44.47
C GLY A 126 19.71 4.27 44.10
N TRP A 127 20.64 4.67 43.23
CA TRP A 127 21.80 3.86 42.79
C TRP A 127 22.91 3.74 43.85
N ARG A 128 22.56 3.36 45.09
CA ARG A 128 23.45 3.38 46.26
C ARG A 128 24.28 2.11 46.44
N SER A 129 23.85 1.00 45.83
CA SER A 129 24.47 -0.32 45.99
C SER A 129 24.88 -0.90 44.64
N ALA A 130 25.92 -1.74 44.62
CA ALA A 130 26.34 -2.45 43.41
C ALA A 130 25.28 -3.46 42.91
N GLY A 131 24.36 -3.87 43.79
CA GLY A 131 23.22 -4.73 43.43
C GLY A 131 22.01 -3.98 42.88
N SER A 132 22.04 -2.65 42.80
CA SER A 132 20.95 -1.88 42.23
C SER A 132 20.87 -2.12 40.72
N LEU A 133 19.68 -2.40 40.18
CA LEU A 133 19.49 -2.57 38.73
C LEU A 133 18.12 -2.09 38.27
N ALA A 134 18.05 -1.67 37.01
CA ALA A 134 16.81 -1.45 36.28
C ALA A 134 16.80 -2.32 35.02
N GLU A 135 15.75 -3.12 34.86
CA GLU A 135 15.61 -4.05 33.74
C GLU A 135 14.29 -3.84 32.99
N TRP A 136 14.37 -3.64 31.68
CA TRP A 136 13.22 -3.60 30.79
C TRP A 136 13.15 -4.91 30.01
N SER A 137 12.14 -5.73 30.31
CA SER A 137 11.89 -6.98 29.60
C SER A 137 10.99 -6.77 28.38
N ALA A 138 11.15 -7.63 27.36
CA ALA A 138 10.29 -7.67 26.18
C ALA A 138 10.22 -6.34 25.39
N VAL A 139 11.33 -5.60 25.34
CA VAL A 139 11.44 -4.36 24.57
C VAL A 139 11.43 -4.69 23.09
N ARG A 140 10.40 -4.22 22.37
CA ARG A 140 10.27 -4.41 20.93
C ARG A 140 11.08 -3.35 20.20
N VAL A 141 12.29 -3.71 19.78
CA VAL A 141 13.16 -2.89 18.94
C VAL A 141 13.15 -3.44 17.50
N GLN A 142 13.21 -2.57 16.49
CA GLN A 142 13.46 -3.03 15.13
C GLN A 142 14.95 -3.39 14.99
N PRO A 143 15.34 -4.42 14.22
CA PRO A 143 16.73 -4.69 13.96
C PRO A 143 17.44 -3.47 13.34
N GLY A 144 18.57 -3.06 13.91
CA GLY A 144 19.28 -1.85 13.50
C GLY A 144 20.22 -1.33 14.58
N THR A 145 20.86 -0.20 14.28
CA THR A 145 21.78 0.47 15.20
C THR A 145 21.04 1.60 15.93
N TYR A 146 21.24 1.72 17.24
CA TYR A 146 20.58 2.69 18.11
C TYR A 146 21.58 3.35 19.05
N HIS A 147 21.24 4.54 19.54
CA HIS A 147 21.85 5.16 20.70
C HIS A 147 20.84 5.24 21.83
N LEU A 148 21.31 5.04 23.06
CA LEU A 148 20.59 5.37 24.26
C LEU A 148 20.83 6.84 24.59
N ASP A 149 19.79 7.65 24.47
CA ASP A 149 19.75 9.01 25.01
C ASP A 149 19.19 8.97 26.43
N LEU A 150 19.83 9.68 27.35
CA LEU A 150 19.33 9.87 28.70
C LEU A 150 19.81 11.21 29.27
N GLU A 151 19.15 11.69 30.31
CA GLU A 151 19.64 12.78 31.14
C GLU A 151 20.01 12.23 32.52
N ALA A 152 21.20 12.56 33.00
CA ALA A 152 21.73 12.10 34.28
C ALA A 152 22.00 13.28 35.22
N LEU A 153 21.77 13.07 36.51
CA LEU A 153 22.13 13.99 37.58
C LEU A 153 22.95 13.23 38.61
N LEU A 154 24.09 13.81 38.98
CA LEU A 154 24.96 13.33 40.05
C LEU A 154 25.13 14.45 41.08
N GLY A 155 24.77 14.17 42.32
CA GLY A 155 24.92 15.09 43.44
C GLY A 155 25.35 14.38 44.71
N ASP A 156 25.47 15.15 45.79
CA ASP A 156 25.83 14.65 47.11
C ASP A 156 24.58 14.24 47.87
N LEU A 157 24.69 13.16 48.64
CA LEU A 157 23.60 12.76 49.53
C LEU A 157 23.48 13.77 50.68
N PRO A 158 22.30 14.39 50.88
CA PRO A 158 22.10 15.33 51.97
C PRO A 158 22.33 14.63 53.32
N GLY A 159 23.24 15.18 54.12
CA GLY A 159 23.64 14.61 55.42
C GLY A 159 24.76 13.57 55.38
N ALA A 160 25.36 13.25 54.22
CA ALA A 160 26.48 12.31 54.13
C ALA A 160 27.68 12.71 55.00
N ALA A 161 27.95 14.02 55.13
CA ALA A 161 29.00 14.56 56.00
C ALA A 161 28.70 14.43 57.51
N ALA A 162 27.44 14.20 57.90
CA ALA A 162 27.00 14.11 59.30
C ALA A 162 26.94 12.66 59.83
N MET A 163 27.23 11.66 58.98
CA MET A 163 27.19 10.25 59.36
C MET A 163 28.50 9.82 60.06
N PRO A 164 28.46 9.12 61.21
CA PRO A 164 29.65 8.81 62.02
C PRO A 164 30.66 7.84 61.36
N LEU A 165 30.34 7.28 60.19
CA LEU A 165 31.25 6.46 59.34
C LEU A 165 31.92 7.26 58.19
N ALA A 166 31.78 8.58 58.17
CA ALA A 166 32.14 9.48 57.05
C ALA A 166 33.61 9.41 56.57
N SER A 167 34.55 8.85 57.34
CA SER A 167 35.96 8.79 56.91
C SER A 167 36.23 7.78 55.79
N ARG A 168 35.32 6.82 55.52
CA ARG A 168 35.48 5.83 54.44
C ARG A 168 34.50 5.99 53.27
N ILE A 169 33.50 6.86 53.40
CA ILE A 169 32.41 7.00 52.42
C ILE A 169 32.36 8.46 51.99
N GLN A 170 33.23 8.82 51.05
CA GLN A 170 33.27 10.16 50.46
C GLN A 170 32.42 10.20 49.18
N PRO A 171 31.71 11.31 48.91
CA PRO A 171 31.00 11.51 47.65
C PRO A 171 31.99 11.47 46.48
N GLN A 172 31.63 10.75 45.42
CA GLN A 172 32.46 10.63 44.23
C GLN A 172 32.04 11.65 43.17
N ASP A 173 33.00 12.20 42.45
CA ASP A 173 32.76 13.15 41.34
C ASP A 173 32.38 12.44 40.03
N ARG A 174 32.52 11.11 39.98
CA ARG A 174 32.20 10.27 38.81
C ARG A 174 31.52 8.99 39.26
N ALA A 175 30.51 8.55 38.52
CA ALA A 175 29.81 7.30 38.72
C ALA A 175 29.70 6.51 37.41
N GLY A 176 30.24 5.30 37.39
CA GLY A 176 30.22 4.39 36.25
C GLY A 176 28.95 3.56 36.19
N PHE A 177 28.41 3.37 34.99
CA PHE A 177 27.23 2.57 34.71
C PHE A 177 27.46 1.68 33.49
N VAL A 178 26.71 0.58 33.43
CA VAL A 178 26.73 -0.37 32.33
C VAL A 178 25.30 -0.58 31.85
N PHE A 179 25.07 -0.29 30.57
CA PHE A 179 23.85 -0.63 29.85
C PHE A 179 24.12 -1.83 28.94
N HIS A 180 23.33 -2.90 29.05
CA HIS A 180 23.57 -4.12 28.27
C HIS A 180 22.31 -4.95 28.05
N GLU A 181 22.38 -5.84 27.06
CA GLU A 181 21.40 -6.90 26.85
C GLU A 181 21.85 -8.16 27.61
N PRO A 182 21.16 -8.60 28.70
CA PRO A 182 21.60 -9.73 29.52
C PRO A 182 21.29 -11.11 28.89
N SER A 183 21.29 -11.20 27.56
CA SER A 183 20.99 -12.42 26.80
C SER A 183 22.26 -13.21 26.46
N LEU A 184 22.13 -14.53 26.31
CA LEU A 184 23.19 -15.43 25.84
C LEU A 184 23.16 -15.63 24.32
N LEU A 185 22.20 -15.02 23.64
CA LEU A 185 22.03 -15.14 22.20
C LEU A 185 23.12 -14.35 21.44
N ALA A 186 23.50 -14.82 20.25
CA ALA A 186 24.55 -14.21 19.43
C ALA A 186 24.34 -12.70 19.22
N GLY A 187 25.38 -11.88 19.41
CA GLY A 187 25.31 -10.41 19.33
C GLY A 187 24.79 -9.70 20.59
N ALA A 188 24.26 -10.39 21.62
CA ALA A 188 23.82 -9.70 22.85
C ALA A 188 24.98 -9.06 23.62
N GLN A 189 26.09 -9.81 23.71
CA GLN A 189 27.28 -9.39 24.45
C GLN A 189 27.94 -8.17 23.81
N GLU A 190 27.76 -8.00 22.50
CA GLU A 190 28.22 -6.84 21.73
C GLU A 190 27.43 -5.57 22.06
N ASN A 191 26.25 -5.69 22.69
CA ASN A 191 25.40 -4.57 23.13
C ASN A 191 25.68 -4.09 24.56
N ARG A 192 26.85 -4.41 25.12
CA ARG A 192 27.29 -3.90 26.42
C ARG A 192 28.04 -2.58 26.27
N ARG A 193 27.51 -1.49 26.86
CA ARG A 193 28.13 -0.16 26.87
C ARG A 193 28.33 0.31 28.31
N ALA A 194 29.57 0.57 28.67
CA ALA A 194 29.90 1.26 29.91
C ALA A 194 29.98 2.77 29.64
N PHE A 195 29.51 3.57 30.60
CA PHE A 195 29.57 5.03 30.53
C PHE A 195 29.74 5.62 31.93
N GLU A 196 30.26 6.85 32.00
CA GLU A 196 30.50 7.55 33.27
C GLU A 196 29.65 8.81 33.35
N VAL A 197 28.92 8.95 34.46
CA VAL A 197 28.21 10.17 34.84
C VAL A 197 29.16 11.04 35.65
N VAL A 198 29.39 12.28 35.20
CA VAL A 198 30.28 13.23 35.88
C VAL A 198 29.44 14.25 36.64
N ARG A 199 29.95 14.72 37.78
CA ARG A 199 29.29 15.76 38.57
C ARG A 199 29.21 17.05 37.74
N PRO A 200 28.01 17.65 37.59
CA PRO A 200 27.85 18.91 36.89
C PRO A 200 28.51 20.06 37.66
N THR A 201 29.01 21.07 36.95
CA THR A 201 29.62 22.27 37.54
C THR A 201 28.61 23.10 38.35
N VAL A 202 27.32 22.98 38.03
CA VAL A 202 26.20 23.62 38.73
C VAL A 202 25.39 22.57 39.45
N GLU A 203 25.21 22.73 40.77
CA GLU A 203 24.40 21.81 41.57
C GLU A 203 22.97 21.68 41.02
N GLY A 204 22.50 20.45 40.91
CA GLY A 204 21.14 20.16 40.42
C GLY A 204 20.96 20.22 38.89
N GLN A 205 22.01 20.50 38.12
CA GLN A 205 21.93 20.51 36.66
C GLN A 205 21.90 19.08 36.09
N TRP A 206 20.98 18.83 35.16
CA TRP A 206 20.91 17.59 34.40
C TRP A 206 21.87 17.63 33.21
N THR A 207 22.63 16.56 33.02
CA THR A 207 23.58 16.39 31.92
C THR A 207 23.01 15.40 30.91
N ALA A 208 22.81 15.84 29.67
CA ALA A 208 22.38 14.97 28.58
C ALA A 208 23.53 14.07 28.14
N MET A 209 23.23 12.78 27.93
CA MET A 209 24.20 11.76 27.56
C MET A 209 23.64 10.92 26.43
N ARG A 210 24.51 10.58 25.47
CA ARG A 210 24.21 9.69 24.34
C ARG A 210 25.20 8.53 24.34
N ILE A 211 24.69 7.31 24.48
CA ILE A 211 25.46 6.09 24.69
C ILE A 211 25.19 5.13 23.54
N GLY A 212 26.23 4.62 22.88
CA GLY A 212 26.09 3.73 21.73
C GLY A 212 27.32 3.77 20.84
N PRO A 213 27.27 3.17 19.64
CA PRO A 213 26.11 2.50 19.03
C PRO A 213 25.77 1.16 19.70
N LEU A 214 24.48 0.80 19.76
CA LEU A 214 23.95 -0.52 20.13
C LEU A 214 23.35 -1.15 18.88
N THR A 215 23.65 -2.42 18.59
CA THR A 215 23.19 -3.09 17.38
C THR A 215 22.26 -4.23 17.74
N PHE A 216 20.97 -4.05 17.48
CA PHE A 216 19.98 -5.08 17.70
C PHE A 216 19.76 -5.87 16.42
N THR A 217 19.91 -7.19 16.47
CA THR A 217 19.63 -8.09 15.34
C THR A 217 18.29 -8.81 15.49
N ARG A 218 17.64 -8.66 16.64
CA ARG A 218 16.43 -9.41 17.03
C ARG A 218 15.47 -8.56 17.84
N SER A 219 14.23 -9.03 17.91
CA SER A 219 13.15 -8.47 18.70
C SER A 219 12.27 -9.61 19.23
N PRO A 220 11.78 -9.57 20.48
CA PRO A 220 12.04 -8.58 21.51
C PRO A 220 13.39 -8.79 22.23
N VAL A 221 13.91 -7.74 22.86
CA VAL A 221 15.15 -7.77 23.67
C VAL A 221 14.87 -7.43 25.12
N THR A 222 15.77 -7.83 26.02
CA THR A 222 15.77 -7.38 27.41
C THR A 222 16.94 -6.42 27.59
N LEU A 223 16.73 -5.28 28.23
CA LEU A 223 17.76 -4.26 28.43
C LEU A 223 17.95 -4.02 29.92
N ARG A 224 19.20 -3.91 30.36
CA ARG A 224 19.54 -3.75 31.76
C ARG A 224 20.51 -2.59 31.95
N LEU A 225 20.18 -1.71 32.88
CA LEU A 225 21.04 -0.67 33.41
C LEU A 225 21.49 -1.04 34.82
N ALA A 226 22.79 -1.06 35.05
CA ALA A 226 23.38 -1.37 36.36
C ALA A 226 24.57 -0.43 36.65
N PRO A 227 24.81 -0.07 37.93
CA PRO A 227 25.99 0.68 38.31
C PRO A 227 27.23 -0.23 38.30
N ALA A 228 28.39 0.34 38.00
CA ALA A 228 29.66 -0.39 38.01
C ALA A 228 30.17 -0.67 39.44
N ALA A 229 29.78 0.17 40.41
CA ALA A 229 30.11 0.05 41.82
C ALA A 229 28.94 0.55 42.69
N GLY A 230 29.05 0.41 44.02
CA GLY A 230 28.09 1.03 44.94
C GLY A 230 28.46 2.50 45.20
N TYR A 231 27.50 3.42 45.06
CA TYR A 231 27.68 4.85 45.32
C TYR A 231 26.85 5.32 46.54
N PRO A 232 27.19 4.89 47.76
CA PRO A 232 26.35 5.14 48.95
C PRO A 232 26.29 6.62 49.39
N ALA A 233 27.28 7.43 49.00
CA ALA A 233 27.42 8.85 49.32
C ALA A 233 26.83 9.81 48.28
N ASN A 234 26.38 9.30 47.12
CA ASN A 234 25.90 10.12 46.01
C ASN A 234 24.39 9.97 45.80
N VAL A 235 23.77 11.02 45.29
CA VAL A 235 22.43 10.98 44.70
C VAL A 235 22.63 10.89 43.19
N ILE A 236 22.15 9.80 42.61
CA ILE A 236 22.20 9.58 41.16
C ILE A 236 20.77 9.43 40.68
N SER A 237 20.41 10.17 39.64
CA SER A 237 19.08 10.13 39.02
C SER A 237 19.21 10.10 37.50
N PHE A 238 18.36 9.30 36.85
CA PHE A 238 18.24 9.25 35.39
C PHE A 238 16.82 9.58 34.96
N ARG A 239 16.66 10.34 33.89
CA ARG A 239 15.36 10.63 33.27
C ARG A 239 15.45 10.64 31.74
N ARG A 240 14.30 10.61 31.07
CA ARG A 240 14.19 10.64 29.60
C ARG A 240 15.01 9.56 28.89
N LEU A 241 15.05 8.35 29.45
CA LEU A 241 15.73 7.22 28.81
C LEU A 241 14.99 6.83 27.53
N ARG A 242 15.68 6.89 26.38
CA ARG A 242 15.09 6.52 25.08
C ARG A 242 16.13 5.93 24.15
N LEU A 243 15.72 4.96 23.32
CA LEU A 243 16.52 4.47 22.22
C LEU A 243 16.19 5.28 20.97
N VAL A 244 17.20 5.93 20.42
CA VAL A 244 17.12 6.71 19.18
C VAL A 244 17.83 5.90 18.10
N PRO A 245 17.20 5.62 16.94
CA PRO A 245 17.89 5.01 15.82
C PRO A 245 19.16 5.81 15.50
N ALA A 246 20.30 5.14 15.44
CA ALA A 246 21.48 5.75 14.85
C ALA A 246 21.19 5.88 13.36
N GLU A 247 21.13 7.12 12.85
CA GLU A 247 21.26 7.36 11.42
C GLU A 247 22.47 6.57 10.97
N SER A 248 22.20 5.50 10.23
CA SER A 248 23.23 4.54 9.89
C SER A 248 24.22 5.31 9.04
N GLY A 249 25.45 5.43 9.54
CA GLY A 249 26.59 5.67 8.70
C GLY A 249 26.51 4.65 7.57
N VAL A 250 26.10 5.18 6.42
CA VAL A 250 26.20 4.66 5.08
C VAL A 250 27.09 3.41 5.02
N ILE A 251 26.49 2.22 5.08
CA ILE A 251 27.01 1.15 4.23
C ILE A 251 26.72 1.67 2.83
N GLN A 252 27.77 2.20 2.21
CA GLN A 252 27.78 2.62 0.82
C GLN A 252 27.70 1.35 -0.03
N ALA A 253 26.54 0.69 -0.01
CA ALA A 253 26.02 0.11 -1.22
C ALA A 253 25.90 1.29 -2.21
N PRO A 254 26.27 1.10 -3.50
CA PRO A 254 26.29 2.18 -4.46
C PRO A 254 24.99 2.98 -4.33
N PRO A 255 25.07 4.32 -4.30
CA PRO A 255 23.90 5.15 -4.08
C PRO A 255 22.79 4.65 -5.01
N VAL A 256 21.64 4.30 -4.42
CA VAL A 256 20.41 4.23 -5.21
C VAL A 256 20.36 5.58 -5.91
N PRO A 257 20.44 5.63 -7.25
CA PRO A 257 20.50 6.90 -7.93
C PRO A 257 19.25 7.67 -7.51
N GLU A 258 19.44 8.83 -6.86
CA GLU A 258 18.37 9.77 -6.57
C GLU A 258 17.69 10.23 -7.85
N ALA A 259 18.35 10.07 -9.00
CA ALA A 259 17.71 10.05 -10.30
C ALA A 259 16.91 8.76 -10.45
N ASP A 260 15.58 8.91 -10.43
CA ASP A 260 14.62 7.92 -10.91
C ASP A 260 15.21 7.19 -12.13
N PRO A 261 15.58 5.90 -12.03
CA PRO A 261 16.28 5.19 -13.11
C PRO A 261 15.46 5.20 -14.40
N PHE A 262 14.14 5.37 -14.28
CA PHE A 262 13.23 5.61 -15.38
C PHE A 262 13.36 7.00 -16.01
N ALA A 263 13.58 8.05 -15.21
CA ALA A 263 13.86 9.38 -15.73
C ALA A 263 15.21 9.41 -16.45
N ALA A 264 16.24 8.76 -15.91
CA ALA A 264 17.54 8.64 -16.55
C ALA A 264 17.48 7.79 -17.84
N ALA A 265 16.76 6.66 -17.83
CA ALA A 265 16.53 5.84 -19.01
C ALA A 265 15.65 6.56 -20.06
N GLY A 266 14.66 7.32 -19.61
CA GLY A 266 13.80 8.15 -20.45
C GLY A 266 14.59 9.27 -21.13
N GLU A 267 15.47 9.96 -20.41
CA GLU A 267 16.39 10.94 -20.99
C GLU A 267 17.38 10.31 -21.97
N ALA A 268 17.90 9.11 -21.67
CA ALA A 268 18.78 8.39 -22.57
C ALA A 268 18.05 7.98 -23.87
N LEU A 269 16.81 7.50 -23.78
CA LEU A 269 15.97 7.17 -24.93
C LEU A 269 15.62 8.42 -25.73
N ARG A 270 15.28 9.54 -25.07
CA ARG A 270 15.04 10.84 -25.72
C ARG A 270 16.26 11.27 -26.52
N LYS A 271 17.45 11.28 -25.90
CA LYS A 271 18.70 11.62 -26.59
C LYS A 271 18.96 10.69 -27.79
N SER A 272 18.70 9.40 -27.65
CA SER A 272 18.84 8.43 -28.73
C SER A 272 17.87 8.71 -29.89
N LEU A 273 16.58 8.91 -29.61
CA LEU A 273 15.57 9.22 -30.63
C LEU A 273 15.86 10.53 -31.35
N THR A 274 16.20 11.59 -30.64
CA THR A 274 16.56 12.88 -31.26
C THR A 274 17.81 12.73 -32.12
N SER A 275 18.82 11.98 -31.67
CA SER A 275 20.06 11.72 -32.43
C SER A 275 19.82 10.92 -33.71
N ALA A 276 18.84 10.00 -33.71
CA ALA A 276 18.49 9.18 -34.86
C ALA A 276 17.56 9.90 -35.86
N GLN A 277 16.62 10.72 -35.37
CA GLN A 277 15.62 11.42 -36.20
C GLN A 277 16.20 12.64 -36.91
N LYS A 278 17.06 13.41 -36.23
CA LYS A 278 17.65 14.64 -36.77
C LYS A 278 18.32 14.47 -38.15
N PRO A 279 19.21 13.49 -38.37
CA PRO A 279 19.86 13.34 -39.69
C PRO A 279 18.88 12.92 -40.80
N VAL A 280 17.80 12.21 -40.47
CA VAL A 280 16.78 11.79 -41.44
C VAL A 280 15.95 12.99 -41.91
N LEU A 281 15.54 13.85 -40.98
CA LEU A 281 14.77 15.06 -41.28
C LEU A 281 15.62 16.08 -42.05
N GLU A 282 16.90 16.26 -41.68
CA GLU A 282 17.84 17.12 -42.40
C GLU A 282 18.08 16.62 -43.84
N ALA A 283 18.26 15.31 -44.03
CA ALA A 283 18.41 14.72 -45.36
C ALA A 283 17.14 14.89 -46.22
N TYR A 284 15.95 14.79 -45.62
CA TYR A 284 14.69 15.01 -46.31
C TYR A 284 14.49 16.48 -46.69
N ALA A 285 14.80 17.43 -45.79
CA ALA A 285 14.76 18.86 -46.07
C ALA A 285 15.74 19.24 -47.20
N ALA A 286 16.95 18.67 -47.21
CA ALA A 286 17.93 18.88 -48.28
C ALA A 286 17.42 18.37 -49.64
N ARG A 287 16.74 17.22 -49.67
CA ARG A 287 16.10 16.69 -50.90
C ARG A 287 14.97 17.59 -51.40
N LEU A 288 14.14 18.12 -50.50
CA LEU A 288 13.09 19.07 -50.86
C LEU A 288 13.68 20.37 -51.44
N GLN A 289 14.74 20.90 -50.83
CA GLN A 289 15.44 22.08 -51.35
C GLN A 289 16.09 21.84 -52.72
N ALA A 290 16.64 20.64 -52.96
CA ALA A 290 17.15 20.25 -54.27
C ALA A 290 16.01 20.18 -55.31
N LEU A 291 14.87 19.57 -54.97
CA LEU A 291 13.68 19.52 -55.83
C LEU A 291 13.14 20.91 -56.19
N ALA A 292 13.18 21.88 -55.27
CA ALA A 292 12.79 23.26 -55.56
C ALA A 292 13.76 24.00 -56.51
N LYS A 293 15.03 23.58 -56.57
CA LYS A 293 16.01 24.10 -57.53
C LYS A 293 15.79 23.48 -58.92
N ASP A 294 15.50 22.20 -58.98
CA ASP A 294 15.33 21.45 -60.23
C ASP A 294 13.94 21.67 -60.88
N ALA A 295 12.92 21.94 -60.08
CA ALA A 295 11.54 22.14 -60.54
C ALA A 295 10.92 23.42 -59.97
N PRO A 296 11.08 24.58 -60.63
CA PRO A 296 10.61 25.87 -60.11
C PRO A 296 9.08 25.98 -59.97
N ALA A 297 8.31 25.14 -60.68
CA ALA A 297 6.85 25.07 -60.56
C ALA A 297 6.37 24.45 -59.23
N LEU A 298 7.25 23.74 -58.50
CA LEU A 298 6.92 23.10 -57.22
C LEU A 298 7.41 23.90 -56.00
N LYS A 299 7.96 25.10 -56.21
CA LYS A 299 8.55 25.93 -55.14
C LYS A 299 7.57 26.22 -54.00
N ASP A 300 6.32 26.53 -54.33
CA ASP A 300 5.31 26.85 -53.32
C ASP A 300 4.90 25.61 -52.51
N ALA A 301 4.82 24.44 -53.15
CA ALA A 301 4.53 23.16 -52.49
C ALA A 301 5.70 22.71 -51.61
N VAL A 302 6.94 22.92 -52.06
CA VAL A 302 8.14 22.63 -51.26
C VAL A 302 8.25 23.58 -50.06
N ALA A 303 7.96 24.87 -50.23
CA ALA A 303 7.95 25.84 -49.14
C ALA A 303 6.90 25.48 -48.08
N ALA A 304 5.72 25.02 -48.50
CA ALA A 304 4.67 24.56 -47.59
C ALA A 304 5.09 23.31 -46.79
N GLU A 305 5.76 22.34 -47.42
CA GLU A 305 6.23 21.13 -46.72
C GLU A 305 7.45 21.41 -45.81
N LEU A 306 8.35 22.32 -46.20
CA LEU A 306 9.42 22.78 -45.30
C LEU A 306 8.84 23.51 -44.07
N ALA A 307 7.85 24.39 -44.26
CA ALA A 307 7.17 25.05 -43.15
C ALA A 307 6.43 24.06 -42.24
N ARG A 308 5.85 22.99 -42.81
CA ARG A 308 5.23 21.91 -42.03
C ARG A 308 6.25 21.12 -41.22
N LEU A 309 7.43 20.83 -41.76
CA LEU A 309 8.52 20.15 -41.03
C LEU A 309 9.03 21.00 -39.87
N ASP A 310 9.21 22.31 -40.09
CA ASP A 310 9.62 23.25 -39.04
C ASP A 310 8.55 23.36 -37.95
N GLN A 311 7.27 23.42 -38.33
CA GLN A 311 6.15 23.40 -37.38
C GLN A 311 6.08 22.08 -36.58
N LEU A 312 6.40 20.95 -37.19
CA LEU A 312 6.44 19.66 -36.49
C LEU A 312 7.61 19.61 -35.49
N GLN A 313 8.79 20.13 -35.86
CA GLN A 313 9.96 20.19 -34.97
C GLN A 313 9.76 21.18 -33.81
N THR A 314 9.17 22.35 -34.08
CA THR A 314 8.84 23.34 -33.03
C THR A 314 7.67 22.89 -32.16
N ALA A 315 6.62 22.29 -32.71
CA ALA A 315 5.52 21.74 -31.91
C ALA A 315 5.96 20.56 -31.03
N LEU A 316 6.95 19.77 -31.49
CA LEU A 316 7.63 18.74 -30.68
C LEU A 316 8.40 19.34 -29.50
N ALA A 317 9.04 20.49 -29.70
CA ALA A 317 9.78 21.20 -28.67
C ALA A 317 8.86 21.93 -27.66
N GLU A 318 7.77 22.54 -28.13
CA GLU A 318 6.89 23.41 -27.32
C GLU A 318 5.79 22.68 -26.55
N ARG A 319 5.18 21.62 -27.12
CA ARG A 319 4.07 20.91 -26.45
C ARG A 319 4.51 19.82 -25.49
N GLY A 320 5.82 19.60 -25.37
CA GLY A 320 6.40 18.45 -24.72
C GLY A 320 6.08 17.16 -25.49
N GLU A 321 7.09 16.33 -25.68
CA GLU A 321 6.94 14.99 -26.28
C GLU A 321 5.90 14.12 -25.56
N GLU A 322 5.41 14.52 -24.37
CA GLU A 322 4.24 13.95 -23.71
C GLU A 322 2.99 13.88 -24.60
N ALA A 323 2.74 14.84 -25.49
CA ALA A 323 1.56 14.79 -26.35
C ALA A 323 1.71 13.71 -27.43
N LEU A 324 2.94 13.47 -27.90
CA LEU A 324 3.26 12.46 -28.90
C LEU A 324 3.42 11.08 -28.26
N LEU A 325 3.99 11.02 -27.06
CA LEU A 325 3.99 9.84 -26.18
C LEU A 325 2.58 9.48 -25.72
N LYS A 326 1.69 10.42 -25.38
CA LYS A 326 0.26 10.14 -25.11
C LYS A 326 -0.48 9.67 -26.36
N ARG A 327 -0.06 10.13 -27.55
CA ARG A 327 -0.64 9.69 -28.83
C ARG A 327 -0.14 8.31 -29.23
N LEU A 328 1.14 8.02 -28.97
CA LEU A 328 1.76 6.71 -29.10
C LEU A 328 1.26 5.75 -28.02
N GLU A 329 1.08 6.17 -26.77
CA GLU A 329 0.42 5.44 -25.67
C GLU A 329 -1.06 5.21 -25.97
N ARG A 330 -1.75 6.09 -26.69
CA ARG A 330 -3.09 5.78 -27.21
C ARG A 330 -3.06 4.80 -28.38
N GLN A 331 -1.96 4.74 -29.12
CA GLN A 331 -1.74 3.73 -30.17
C GLN A 331 -1.16 2.41 -29.62
N MET A 332 -0.54 2.42 -28.44
CA MET A 332 0.20 1.32 -27.80
C MET A 332 -0.45 0.85 -26.49
N GLY A 333 -1.49 1.55 -26.00
CA GLY A 333 -2.05 1.34 -24.67
C GLY A 333 -2.98 0.15 -24.63
N GLY A 334 -2.54 -0.87 -23.89
CA GLY A 334 -3.33 -2.02 -23.44
C GLY A 334 -3.51 -3.08 -24.52
N VAL A 335 -3.20 -4.34 -24.17
CA VAL A 335 -3.43 -5.59 -24.92
C VAL A 335 -4.14 -5.36 -26.27
N ALA A 336 -3.36 -5.21 -27.35
CA ALA A 336 -3.87 -5.04 -28.72
C ALA A 336 -4.60 -3.71 -29.06
N GLY A 337 -4.30 -2.62 -28.34
CA GLY A 337 -4.81 -1.28 -28.62
C GLY A 337 -6.12 -0.93 -27.91
N PHE A 338 -6.50 -1.62 -26.83
CA PHE A 338 -7.72 -1.34 -26.07
C PHE A 338 -7.46 -0.43 -24.86
N GLU A 339 -8.32 0.58 -24.67
CA GLU A 339 -8.36 1.41 -23.46
C GLU A 339 -8.93 0.60 -22.29
N ASN A 340 -8.10 0.31 -21.27
CA ASN A 340 -8.50 -0.43 -20.07
C ASN A 340 -9.09 0.52 -19.02
N ILE A 341 -10.35 0.28 -18.64
CA ILE A 341 -11.06 0.96 -17.58
C ILE A 341 -11.29 -0.03 -16.44
N GLU A 342 -10.89 0.32 -15.23
CA GLU A 342 -11.09 -0.48 -14.02
C GLU A 342 -12.13 0.18 -13.11
N ASP A 343 -12.80 -0.58 -12.25
CA ASP A 343 -13.84 -0.07 -11.34
C ASP A 343 -15.05 0.62 -12.01
N ALA A 344 -15.37 0.28 -13.26
CA ALA A 344 -16.57 0.76 -13.92
C ALA A 344 -17.84 0.18 -13.27
N ARG A 345 -18.93 0.96 -13.25
CA ARG A 345 -20.24 0.52 -12.75
C ARG A 345 -21.30 0.62 -13.83
N LEU A 346 -22.26 -0.30 -13.84
CA LEU A 346 -23.43 -0.20 -14.71
C LEU A 346 -24.30 0.97 -14.26
N VAL A 347 -24.65 1.85 -15.20
CA VAL A 347 -25.72 2.84 -15.03
C VAL A 347 -26.85 2.41 -15.94
N GLN A 348 -28.07 2.31 -15.42
CA GLN A 348 -29.21 1.83 -16.18
C GLN A 348 -29.77 2.94 -17.09
N PRO A 349 -29.71 2.82 -18.43
CA PRO A 349 -30.56 3.61 -19.31
C PRO A 349 -31.88 2.89 -19.62
N GLU A 350 -32.93 3.66 -19.92
CA GLU A 350 -34.25 3.13 -20.32
C GLU A 350 -34.19 2.25 -21.59
N LYS A 351 -33.17 2.46 -22.45
CA LYS A 351 -32.96 1.78 -23.75
C LYS A 351 -31.83 0.72 -23.73
N ALA A 352 -31.50 0.14 -22.58
CA ALA A 352 -30.49 -0.92 -22.50
C ALA A 352 -30.95 -2.19 -23.24
N SER A 353 -30.04 -2.82 -23.97
CA SER A 353 -30.15 -4.18 -24.54
C SER A 353 -29.18 -5.10 -23.80
N GLY A 354 -29.33 -6.42 -23.93
CA GLY A 354 -28.41 -7.38 -23.30
C GLY A 354 -26.94 -7.16 -23.68
N ASP A 355 -26.68 -6.68 -24.90
CA ASP A 355 -25.36 -6.38 -25.47
C ASP A 355 -24.98 -4.88 -25.46
N ARG A 356 -25.88 -3.98 -25.07
CA ARG A 356 -25.66 -2.52 -25.11
C ARG A 356 -26.14 -1.83 -23.85
N PHE A 357 -25.22 -1.18 -23.15
CA PHE A 357 -25.52 -0.49 -21.90
C PHE A 357 -24.51 0.62 -21.60
N THR A 358 -24.84 1.46 -20.62
CA THR A 358 -24.01 2.60 -20.22
C THR A 358 -23.22 2.24 -18.97
N ILE A 359 -21.93 2.54 -18.96
CA ILE A 359 -21.08 2.42 -17.78
C ILE A 359 -20.69 3.80 -17.26
N GLU A 360 -20.53 3.91 -15.95
CA GLU A 360 -19.97 5.08 -15.27
C GLU A 360 -18.59 4.74 -14.71
N HIS A 361 -17.63 5.62 -15.00
CA HIS A 361 -16.27 5.54 -14.50
C HIS A 361 -15.71 6.96 -14.34
N ALA A 362 -15.11 7.26 -13.20
CA ALA A 362 -14.53 8.58 -12.87
C ALA A 362 -15.48 9.77 -13.13
N GLY A 363 -16.79 9.59 -12.88
CA GLY A 363 -17.83 10.61 -13.11
C GLY A 363 -18.24 10.81 -14.58
N GLY A 364 -17.65 10.05 -15.51
CA GLY A 364 -18.01 10.04 -16.93
C GLY A 364 -18.92 8.86 -17.27
N ARG A 365 -19.95 9.12 -18.10
CA ARG A 365 -20.84 8.09 -18.65
C ARG A 365 -20.41 7.71 -20.07
N THR A 366 -20.24 6.42 -20.32
CA THR A 366 -19.83 5.88 -21.62
C THR A 366 -20.79 4.80 -22.07
N ASP A 367 -21.36 4.95 -23.27
CA ASP A 367 -22.19 3.92 -23.88
C ASP A 367 -21.32 2.86 -24.55
N ILE A 368 -21.50 1.61 -24.14
CA ILE A 368 -20.72 0.48 -24.62
C ILE A 368 -21.60 -0.57 -25.32
N ARG A 369 -21.00 -1.26 -26.29
CA ARG A 369 -21.55 -2.44 -26.95
C ARG A 369 -20.58 -3.60 -26.76
N LEU A 370 -21.07 -4.76 -26.37
CA LEU A 370 -20.23 -5.95 -26.22
C LEU A 370 -19.64 -6.38 -27.57
N LEU A 371 -18.34 -6.61 -27.60
CA LEU A 371 -17.61 -7.01 -28.80
C LEU A 371 -17.91 -8.48 -29.16
N TRP A 372 -18.09 -8.75 -30.46
CA TRP A 372 -18.34 -10.07 -31.08
C TRP A 372 -19.58 -10.82 -30.61
N VAL A 373 -20.47 -10.17 -29.87
CA VAL A 373 -21.68 -10.79 -29.35
C VAL A 373 -22.86 -9.90 -29.67
N ASN A 374 -23.95 -10.52 -30.12
CA ASN A 374 -25.18 -9.83 -30.47
C ASN A 374 -26.35 -10.49 -29.73
N CYS A 375 -27.04 -9.72 -28.89
CA CYS A 375 -28.25 -10.16 -28.20
C CYS A 375 -29.48 -9.93 -29.08
N ALA A 376 -30.60 -10.55 -28.71
CA ALA A 376 -31.87 -10.31 -29.37
C ALA A 376 -32.23 -8.81 -29.32
N PRO A 377 -32.43 -8.15 -30.48
CA PRO A 377 -32.72 -6.72 -30.53
C PRO A 377 -34.12 -6.41 -29.96
N ALA A 378 -34.25 -5.30 -29.24
CA ALA A 378 -35.54 -4.85 -28.67
C ALA A 378 -36.52 -4.31 -29.74
N GLU A 379 -36.01 -3.84 -30.88
CA GLU A 379 -36.80 -3.28 -32.00
C GLU A 379 -36.25 -3.80 -33.33
N ASP A 380 -37.14 -4.10 -34.30
CA ASP A 380 -36.72 -4.55 -35.63
C ASP A 380 -36.29 -3.38 -36.51
N LYS A 381 -35.07 -2.89 -36.27
CA LYS A 381 -34.41 -1.90 -37.12
C LYS A 381 -33.41 -2.60 -38.02
N ASN A 382 -33.53 -2.38 -39.33
CA ASN A 382 -32.63 -2.89 -40.38
C ASN A 382 -32.61 -4.42 -40.56
N GLY A 383 -33.72 -5.12 -40.33
CA GLY A 383 -33.83 -6.57 -40.59
C GLY A 383 -33.02 -7.45 -39.62
N ARG A 384 -32.67 -6.93 -38.45
CA ARG A 384 -31.89 -7.65 -37.44
C ARG A 384 -32.65 -8.82 -36.84
N PHE A 385 -33.99 -8.76 -36.80
CA PHE A 385 -34.81 -9.86 -36.33
C PHE A 385 -34.59 -11.12 -37.18
N LYS A 386 -34.60 -10.97 -38.51
CA LYS A 386 -34.39 -12.09 -39.44
C LYS A 386 -32.99 -12.70 -39.30
N ALA A 387 -31.96 -11.88 -39.12
CA ALA A 387 -30.59 -12.36 -38.94
C ALA A 387 -30.44 -13.17 -37.64
N PHE A 388 -31.01 -12.69 -36.54
CA PHE A 388 -30.98 -13.38 -35.24
C PHE A 388 -31.81 -14.68 -35.26
N ALA A 389 -33.03 -14.62 -35.80
CA ALA A 389 -33.88 -15.80 -36.00
C ALA A 389 -33.19 -16.87 -36.85
N SER A 390 -32.53 -16.48 -37.94
CA SER A 390 -31.80 -17.40 -38.82
C SER A 390 -30.64 -18.10 -38.09
N HIS A 391 -29.91 -17.37 -37.24
CA HIS A 391 -28.77 -17.91 -36.49
C HIS A 391 -29.20 -19.02 -35.52
N PHE A 392 -30.24 -18.75 -34.72
CA PHE A 392 -30.76 -19.71 -33.75
C PHE A 392 -31.79 -20.69 -34.32
N ARG A 393 -32.30 -20.45 -35.54
CA ARG A 393 -33.40 -21.19 -36.17
C ARG A 393 -34.71 -21.16 -35.38
N ILE A 394 -35.04 -19.98 -34.86
CA ILE A 394 -36.27 -19.68 -34.10
C ILE A 394 -37.20 -18.79 -34.91
N ASP A 395 -38.46 -18.72 -34.51
CA ASP A 395 -39.42 -17.81 -35.14
C ASP A 395 -39.22 -16.36 -34.70
N VAL A 396 -39.61 -15.44 -35.58
CA VAL A 396 -39.44 -14.00 -35.36
C VAL A 396 -40.29 -13.50 -34.17
N SER A 397 -41.36 -14.23 -33.83
CA SER A 397 -42.25 -13.96 -32.69
C SER A 397 -41.58 -14.09 -31.33
N ASP A 398 -40.54 -14.92 -31.21
CA ASP A 398 -39.90 -15.24 -29.91
C ASP A 398 -38.76 -14.28 -29.56
N ILE A 399 -38.30 -13.52 -30.54
CA ILE A 399 -37.19 -12.56 -30.40
C ILE A 399 -37.47 -11.51 -29.30
N PRO A 400 -38.66 -10.89 -29.19
CA PRO A 400 -38.92 -9.91 -28.14
C PRO A 400 -38.83 -10.50 -26.72
N ALA A 401 -39.22 -11.76 -26.53
CA ALA A 401 -39.12 -12.43 -25.23
C ALA A 401 -37.65 -12.70 -24.86
N LEU A 402 -36.85 -13.13 -25.84
CA LEU A 402 -35.40 -13.30 -25.68
C LEU A 402 -34.69 -11.96 -25.43
N ALA A 403 -35.12 -10.89 -26.08
CA ALA A 403 -34.56 -9.55 -25.89
C ALA A 403 -34.78 -9.03 -24.46
N ARG A 404 -35.98 -9.26 -23.89
CA ARG A 404 -36.26 -8.95 -22.48
C ARG A 404 -35.42 -9.78 -21.54
N SER A 405 -35.36 -11.09 -21.79
CA SER A 405 -34.57 -12.03 -20.96
C SER A 405 -33.08 -11.66 -20.95
N ALA A 406 -32.50 -11.34 -22.10
CA ALA A 406 -31.10 -10.91 -22.20
C ALA A 406 -30.84 -9.57 -21.48
N ARG A 407 -31.79 -8.62 -21.57
CA ARG A 407 -31.71 -7.34 -20.85
C ARG A 407 -31.76 -7.56 -19.33
N GLU A 408 -32.74 -8.30 -18.84
CA GLU A 408 -32.94 -8.58 -17.42
C GLU A 408 -31.73 -9.33 -16.84
N PHE A 409 -31.22 -10.30 -17.60
CA PHE A 409 -30.00 -11.02 -17.22
C PHE A 409 -28.80 -10.08 -17.11
N THR A 410 -28.55 -9.23 -18.10
CA THR A 410 -27.43 -8.28 -18.05
C THR A 410 -27.55 -7.27 -16.91
N VAL A 411 -28.75 -6.74 -16.67
CA VAL A 411 -28.96 -5.81 -15.55
C VAL A 411 -28.75 -6.53 -14.23
N GLY A 412 -29.43 -7.65 -13.98
CA GLY A 412 -29.34 -8.36 -12.71
C GLY A 412 -27.95 -8.95 -12.43
N TYR A 413 -27.23 -9.36 -13.48
CA TYR A 413 -25.90 -9.94 -13.32
C TYR A 413 -24.82 -8.88 -13.03
N LEU A 414 -24.89 -7.71 -13.69
CA LEU A 414 -23.86 -6.66 -13.57
C LEU A 414 -24.18 -5.62 -12.49
N GLU A 415 -25.41 -5.57 -11.98
CA GLU A 415 -25.82 -4.61 -10.96
C GLU A 415 -24.98 -4.75 -9.68
N GLY A 416 -24.51 -3.60 -9.17
CA GLY A 416 -23.70 -3.53 -7.95
C GLY A 416 -22.26 -4.06 -8.09
N ARG A 417 -21.87 -4.65 -9.23
CA ARG A 417 -20.53 -5.22 -9.43
C ARG A 417 -19.56 -4.20 -10.02
N LYS A 418 -18.29 -4.34 -9.63
CA LYS A 418 -17.16 -3.60 -10.21
C LYS A 418 -16.71 -4.30 -11.49
N LEU A 419 -16.73 -3.57 -12.59
CA LEU A 419 -16.44 -4.09 -13.93
C LEU A 419 -15.07 -3.59 -14.39
N ARG A 420 -14.31 -4.48 -15.01
CA ARG A 420 -13.13 -4.11 -15.81
C ARG A 420 -13.52 -4.12 -17.27
N VAL A 421 -13.39 -3.00 -17.96
CA VAL A 421 -13.86 -2.82 -19.34
C VAL A 421 -12.69 -2.47 -20.25
N LEU A 422 -12.47 -3.28 -21.28
CA LEU A 422 -11.51 -2.97 -22.35
C LEU A 422 -12.26 -2.34 -23.52
N LEU A 423 -12.06 -1.06 -23.78
CA LEU A 423 -12.69 -0.31 -24.87
C LEU A 423 -11.83 -0.33 -26.13
N ARG A 424 -12.43 -0.67 -27.26
CA ARG A 424 -11.77 -0.56 -28.56
C ARG A 424 -11.69 0.91 -28.99
N PRO A 425 -10.56 1.35 -29.57
CA PRO A 425 -10.39 2.72 -30.05
C PRO A 425 -11.28 2.93 -31.28
N GLY A 426 -12.17 3.92 -31.19
CA GLY A 426 -13.16 4.25 -32.22
C GLY A 426 -14.58 4.21 -31.67
N LYS A 427 -15.48 4.97 -32.31
CA LYS A 427 -16.92 4.91 -32.04
C LYS A 427 -17.58 4.17 -33.19
N GLU A 428 -18.51 3.27 -32.89
CA GLU A 428 -19.37 2.69 -33.93
C GLU A 428 -20.35 3.73 -34.45
N ALA A 429 -20.98 3.45 -35.60
CA ALA A 429 -21.96 4.31 -36.26
C ALA A 429 -23.17 4.71 -35.36
N GLY A 430 -23.37 4.03 -34.23
CA GLY A 430 -24.40 4.34 -33.23
C GLY A 430 -23.92 5.15 -32.02
N GLY A 431 -22.69 5.68 -32.04
CA GLY A 431 -22.10 6.45 -30.93
C GLY A 431 -21.55 5.62 -29.77
N SER A 432 -21.94 4.34 -29.68
CA SER A 432 -21.41 3.37 -28.72
C SER A 432 -19.96 2.95 -29.03
N ARG A 433 -19.20 2.63 -27.99
CA ARG A 433 -17.85 2.05 -28.11
C ARG A 433 -17.90 0.53 -27.98
N ALA A 434 -17.19 -0.19 -28.83
CA ALA A 434 -17.11 -1.65 -28.71
C ALA A 434 -16.21 -2.03 -27.52
N ALA A 435 -16.65 -2.97 -26.69
CA ALA A 435 -16.02 -3.24 -25.40
C ALA A 435 -15.99 -4.73 -25.03
N LEU A 436 -14.94 -5.15 -24.32
CA LEU A 436 -14.88 -6.42 -23.60
C LEU A 436 -15.11 -6.14 -22.11
N VAL A 437 -15.98 -6.92 -21.45
CA VAL A 437 -16.34 -6.69 -20.05
C VAL A 437 -15.89 -7.89 -19.23
N PHE A 438 -15.06 -7.63 -18.23
CA PHE A 438 -14.49 -8.62 -17.34
C PHE A 438 -15.02 -8.41 -15.92
N LEU A 439 -15.46 -9.50 -15.31
CA LEU A 439 -15.74 -9.57 -13.87
C LEU A 439 -14.61 -10.31 -13.16
N PRO A 440 -14.22 -9.89 -11.94
CA PRO A 440 -13.14 -10.55 -11.18
C PRO A 440 -13.39 -12.04 -10.92
N GLU A 441 -14.65 -12.43 -10.71
CA GLU A 441 -15.02 -13.79 -10.30
C GLU A 441 -15.14 -14.78 -11.47
N VAL A 442 -15.50 -14.30 -12.66
CA VAL A 442 -15.92 -15.17 -13.78
C VAL A 442 -15.11 -14.92 -15.05
N GLY A 443 -14.36 -13.82 -15.11
CA GLY A 443 -13.64 -13.42 -16.33
C GLY A 443 -14.57 -12.74 -17.32
N LEU A 444 -14.54 -13.17 -18.59
CA LEU A 444 -15.24 -12.47 -19.69
C LEU A 444 -16.77 -12.67 -19.60
N TYR A 445 -17.51 -11.59 -19.41
CA TYR A 445 -18.97 -11.60 -19.28
C TYR A 445 -19.67 -12.16 -20.53
N GLN A 446 -19.14 -11.86 -21.71
CA GLN A 446 -19.67 -12.37 -22.98
C GLN A 446 -19.79 -13.90 -23.00
N ASN A 447 -18.87 -14.62 -22.35
CA ASN A 447 -18.93 -16.08 -22.29
C ASN A 447 -20.21 -16.55 -21.61
N ILE A 448 -20.63 -15.88 -20.54
CA ILE A 448 -21.82 -16.21 -19.76
C ILE A 448 -23.07 -16.02 -20.60
N LEU A 449 -23.18 -14.89 -21.30
CA LEU A 449 -24.32 -14.59 -22.18
C LEU A 449 -24.47 -15.63 -23.30
N VAL A 450 -23.34 -16.01 -23.90
CA VAL A 450 -23.31 -17.01 -24.98
C VAL A 450 -23.61 -18.41 -24.45
N GLU A 451 -23.05 -18.79 -23.30
CA GLU A 451 -23.28 -20.09 -22.66
C GLU A 451 -24.74 -20.31 -22.23
N GLN A 452 -25.42 -19.24 -21.78
CA GLN A 452 -26.85 -19.26 -21.49
C GLN A 452 -27.73 -19.21 -22.75
N GLY A 453 -27.14 -19.10 -23.94
CA GLY A 453 -27.87 -19.03 -25.21
C GLY A 453 -28.70 -17.74 -25.36
N LEU A 454 -28.31 -16.66 -24.69
CA LEU A 454 -28.98 -15.35 -24.77
C LEU A 454 -28.35 -14.44 -25.84
N ALA A 455 -27.18 -14.81 -26.35
CA ALA A 455 -26.47 -14.03 -27.34
C ALA A 455 -25.77 -14.90 -28.40
N ALA A 456 -25.77 -14.42 -29.64
CA ALA A 456 -25.10 -15.04 -30.77
C ALA A 456 -23.68 -14.50 -30.92
N VAL A 457 -22.75 -15.36 -31.32
CA VAL A 457 -21.39 -14.93 -31.67
C VAL A 457 -21.39 -14.34 -33.08
N GLU A 458 -20.97 -13.08 -33.20
CA GLU A 458 -20.84 -12.38 -34.48
C GLU A 458 -19.47 -12.70 -35.10
N MET A 459 -19.47 -12.95 -36.42
CA MET A 459 -18.21 -13.09 -37.15
C MET A 459 -17.50 -11.74 -37.23
N PRO A 460 -16.17 -11.68 -37.02
CA PRO A 460 -15.39 -10.47 -37.23
C PRO A 460 -15.54 -9.98 -38.68
N ALA A 461 -15.64 -8.67 -38.87
CA ALA A 461 -15.77 -8.09 -40.21
C ALA A 461 -14.65 -8.58 -41.14
N ALA A 462 -15.00 -8.91 -42.39
CA ALA A 462 -14.05 -9.40 -43.38
C ALA A 462 -12.89 -8.41 -43.57
N GLY A 463 -11.66 -8.83 -43.25
CA GLY A 463 -10.46 -8.00 -43.29
C GLY A 463 -10.05 -7.34 -41.97
N ALA A 464 -10.81 -7.53 -40.88
CA ALA A 464 -10.38 -7.10 -39.55
C ALA A 464 -9.16 -7.91 -39.09
N ARG A 465 -8.01 -7.25 -38.96
CA ARG A 465 -6.82 -7.86 -38.34
C ARG A 465 -7.06 -7.98 -36.84
N LEU A 466 -7.51 -9.15 -36.41
CA LEU A 466 -7.56 -9.50 -34.99
C LEU A 466 -6.14 -9.82 -34.49
N SER A 467 -5.82 -9.28 -33.33
CA SER A 467 -4.63 -9.64 -32.57
C SER A 467 -4.67 -11.11 -32.11
N ILE A 468 -3.53 -11.63 -31.63
CA ILE A 468 -3.45 -13.01 -31.13
C ILE A 468 -4.40 -13.23 -29.95
N THR A 469 -4.51 -12.26 -29.04
CA THR A 469 -5.39 -12.32 -27.87
C THR A 469 -6.86 -12.25 -28.28
N GLU A 470 -7.22 -11.36 -29.20
CA GLU A 470 -8.59 -11.26 -29.72
C GLU A 470 -9.04 -12.55 -30.42
N ARG A 471 -8.14 -13.19 -31.18
CA ARG A 471 -8.43 -14.50 -31.80
C ARG A 471 -8.70 -15.58 -30.75
N GLY A 472 -7.93 -15.60 -29.66
CA GLY A 472 -8.15 -16.54 -28.56
C GLY A 472 -9.48 -16.33 -27.85
N LEU A 473 -9.83 -15.07 -27.55
CA LEU A 473 -11.11 -14.72 -26.91
C LEU A 473 -12.30 -15.03 -27.82
N HIS A 474 -12.19 -14.72 -29.12
CA HIS A 474 -13.22 -15.07 -30.10
C HIS A 474 -13.40 -16.58 -30.24
N ALA A 475 -12.30 -17.35 -30.31
CA ALA A 475 -12.35 -18.81 -30.34
C ALA A 475 -13.02 -19.40 -29.10
N ALA A 476 -12.76 -18.82 -27.91
CA ALA A 476 -13.45 -19.22 -26.68
C ALA A 476 -14.95 -18.97 -26.76
N LEU A 477 -15.39 -17.81 -27.27
CA LEU A 477 -16.82 -17.52 -27.46
C LEU A 477 -17.51 -18.54 -28.37
N VAL A 478 -16.86 -18.94 -29.46
CA VAL A 478 -17.39 -19.98 -30.36
C VAL A 478 -17.54 -21.32 -29.62
N GLN A 479 -16.58 -21.69 -28.77
CA GLN A 479 -16.68 -22.92 -27.96
C GLN A 479 -17.81 -22.86 -26.92
N PHE A 480 -18.03 -21.70 -26.29
CA PHE A 480 -19.17 -21.50 -25.38
C PHE A 480 -20.50 -21.57 -26.14
N GLU A 481 -20.57 -21.06 -27.37
CA GLU A 481 -21.77 -21.15 -28.21
C GLU A 481 -22.08 -22.60 -28.61
N GLU A 482 -21.07 -23.37 -29.00
CA GLU A 482 -21.22 -24.81 -29.27
C GLU A 482 -21.69 -25.58 -28.04
N THR A 483 -21.20 -25.20 -26.85
CA THR A 483 -21.61 -25.79 -25.58
C THR A 483 -23.07 -25.46 -25.25
N ALA A 484 -23.47 -24.19 -25.39
CA ALA A 484 -24.86 -23.75 -25.22
C ALA A 484 -25.81 -24.49 -26.17
N ARG A 485 -25.38 -24.67 -27.42
CA ARG A 485 -26.14 -25.42 -28.44
C ARG A 485 -26.28 -26.90 -28.08
N ARG A 486 -25.22 -27.52 -27.54
CA ARG A 486 -25.26 -28.92 -27.08
C ARG A 486 -26.18 -29.10 -25.88
N LEU A 487 -26.16 -28.16 -24.94
CA LEU A 487 -26.99 -28.17 -23.74
C LEU A 487 -28.44 -27.71 -24.00
N LYS A 488 -28.70 -27.12 -25.17
CA LYS A 488 -29.99 -26.50 -25.54
C LYS A 488 -30.40 -25.41 -24.54
N ASN A 489 -29.49 -24.49 -24.26
CA ASN A 489 -29.77 -23.35 -23.38
C ASN A 489 -30.39 -22.18 -24.16
N GLY A 490 -31.30 -21.44 -23.50
CA GLY A 490 -31.85 -20.18 -24.01
C GLY A 490 -32.49 -20.32 -25.39
N ALA A 491 -32.06 -19.49 -26.35
CA ALA A 491 -32.57 -19.50 -27.72
C ALA A 491 -32.34 -20.84 -28.45
N TRP A 492 -31.33 -21.64 -28.05
CA TRP A 492 -31.10 -22.97 -28.62
C TRP A 492 -32.12 -24.02 -28.16
N ALA A 493 -32.85 -23.78 -27.07
CA ALA A 493 -33.93 -24.66 -26.62
C ALA A 493 -35.15 -24.57 -27.54
N ILE A 494 -35.53 -23.34 -27.87
CA ILE A 494 -36.75 -22.99 -28.63
C ILE A 494 -36.66 -23.56 -30.06
N ALA A 495 -35.47 -23.53 -30.67
CA ALA A 495 -35.20 -24.01 -32.02
C ALA A 495 -35.58 -25.49 -32.30
N GLY A 496 -35.86 -26.27 -31.26
CA GLY A 496 -36.16 -27.71 -31.35
C GLY A 496 -37.62 -28.11 -31.12
N GLU A 497 -38.48 -27.24 -30.59
CA GLU A 497 -39.84 -27.62 -30.17
C GLU A 497 -40.88 -27.39 -31.27
N ASP A 498 -40.86 -26.25 -31.99
CA ASP A 498 -41.96 -25.89 -32.89
C ASP A 498 -42.04 -26.72 -34.18
N ARG A 499 -40.94 -27.30 -34.65
CA ARG A 499 -40.97 -28.15 -35.87
C ARG A 499 -41.59 -29.52 -35.69
N LYS A 500 -41.93 -29.93 -34.47
CA LYS A 500 -42.59 -31.24 -34.24
C LYS A 500 -44.10 -31.16 -34.19
N GLU A 501 -44.70 -29.99 -34.04
CA GLU A 501 -46.17 -29.87 -33.92
C GLU A 501 -46.89 -29.63 -35.26
N GLU A 502 -46.21 -29.15 -36.30
CA GLU A 502 -46.81 -28.98 -37.65
C GLU A 502 -46.86 -30.25 -38.51
N LYS A 503 -46.53 -31.43 -37.95
CA LYS A 503 -46.73 -32.73 -38.62
C LYS A 503 -47.64 -33.64 -37.78
N LYS A 504 -48.90 -33.24 -37.61
CA LYS A 504 -50.00 -34.16 -37.32
C LYS A 504 -51.23 -33.81 -38.13
#